data_AF-A0A4R6QJE4-F1
#
_entry.id   AF-A0A4R6QJE4-F1
#
_cell.length_a   1.000
_cell.length_b   1.000
_cell.length_c   1.000
_cell.angle_alpha   90.00
_cell.angle_beta   90.00
_cell.angle_gamma   90.00
#
_symmetry.space_group_name_H-M   'P 1'
#
loop_
_entity.id
_entity.type
_entity.pdbx_description
1 polymer ?
#
loop_
_entity_poly.entity_id
_entity_poly.type
_entity_poly.pdbx_seq_one_letter_code
_entity_poly.pdbx_strand_id
1 'polypeptide(L)'
;MATLTIRDLDEVLKQRLRIRAAHRNRSMEEEARQILRAALIESPAPTADLARRIRARFAGLGDVNLPLEAREPVRPPPDFGGAAIPTAMRRAKPAGK
;
A
#
# COMPACT_ATOMS: atom_id res chain seq x y z
N MET A 1 9.67 -12.35 28.45
CA MET A 1 9.59 -10.87 28.47
C MET A 1 11.01 -10.36 28.51
N ALA A 2 11.46 -9.68 27.46
CA ALA A 2 12.75 -9.00 27.48
C ALA A 2 12.50 -7.55 27.89
N THR A 3 13.23 -7.07 28.89
CA THR A 3 13.15 -5.68 29.36
C THR A 3 14.32 -4.90 28.76
N LEU A 4 14.01 -3.78 28.10
CA LEU A 4 15.02 -2.85 27.57
C LEU A 4 14.82 -1.51 28.29
N THR A 5 15.89 -0.96 28.85
CA THR A 5 15.90 0.36 29.48
C THR A 5 16.73 1.31 28.64
N ILE A 6 16.13 2.42 28.20
CA ILE A 6 16.81 3.51 27.49
C ILE A 6 17.09 4.60 28.52
N ARG A 7 18.38 4.86 28.82
CA ARG A 7 18.81 5.94 29.71
C ARG A 7 18.98 7.23 28.90
N ASP A 8 18.85 8.38 29.59
CA ASP A 8 19.08 9.71 29.02
C ASP A 8 18.29 10.00 27.73
N LEU A 9 17.04 9.54 27.67
CA LEU A 9 16.14 9.86 26.55
C LEU A 9 15.77 11.34 26.58
N ASP A 10 16.11 12.06 25.52
CA ASP A 10 15.76 13.47 25.32
C ASP A 10 14.25 13.70 25.57
N GLU A 11 13.93 14.71 26.40
CA GLU A 11 12.57 15.02 26.82
C GLU A 11 11.66 15.42 25.64
N VAL A 12 12.21 16.06 24.59
CA VAL A 12 11.48 16.35 23.35
C VAL A 12 11.09 15.05 22.64
N LEU A 13 12.01 14.08 22.59
CA LEU A 13 11.78 12.76 21.99
C LEU A 13 10.73 11.97 22.77
N LYS A 14 10.82 11.99 24.10
CA LYS A 14 9.84 11.37 25.00
C LYS A 14 8.45 11.97 24.82
N GLN A 15 8.35 13.29 24.71
CA GLN A 15 7.07 13.96 24.48
C GLN A 15 6.47 13.60 23.11
N ARG A 16 7.29 13.60 22.05
CA ARG A 16 6.85 13.16 20.71
C ARG A 16 6.38 11.71 20.71
N LEU A 17 7.07 10.82 21.43
CA LEU A 17 6.67 9.43 21.57
C LEU A 17 5.30 9.31 22.25
N ARG A 18 5.06 10.08 23.31
CA ARG A 18 3.79 10.11 24.04
C ARG A 18 2.63 10.57 23.15
N ILE A 19 2.83 11.68 22.42
CA ILE A 19 1.82 12.23 21.49
C ILE A 19 1.51 11.21 20.39
N ARG A 20 2.54 10.60 19.79
CA ARG A 20 2.37 9.58 18.74
C ARG A 20 1.60 8.35 19.23
N ALA A 21 1.89 7.89 20.45
CA ALA A 21 1.19 6.77 21.06
C ALA A 21 -0.31 7.07 21.28
N ALA A 22 -0.63 8.28 21.77
CA ALA A 22 -2.01 8.74 21.94
C ALA A 22 -2.77 8.78 20.61
N HIS A 23 -2.17 9.33 19.55
CA HIS A 23 -2.79 9.34 18.21
C HIS A 23 -3.08 7.93 17.66
N ARG A 24 -2.28 6.93 18.04
CA ARG A 24 -2.44 5.56 17.59
C ARG A 24 -3.25 4.68 18.55
N ASN A 25 -3.82 5.28 19.60
CA ASN A 25 -4.55 4.56 20.67
C ASN A 25 -3.74 3.41 21.27
N ARG A 26 -2.44 3.65 21.52
CA ARG A 26 -1.50 2.68 22.09
C ARG A 26 -0.86 3.23 23.35
N SER A 27 -0.36 2.33 24.20
CA SER A 27 0.54 2.74 25.28
C SER A 27 1.86 3.24 24.70
N MET A 28 2.57 4.06 25.47
CA MET A 28 3.90 4.55 25.11
C MET A 28 4.89 3.41 24.85
N GLU A 29 4.82 2.36 25.67
CA GLU A 29 5.64 1.15 25.55
C GLU A 29 5.33 0.37 24.26
N GLU A 30 4.05 0.18 23.92
CA GLU A 30 3.70 -0.54 22.70
C GLU A 30 4.09 0.27 21.45
N GLU A 31 3.95 1.61 21.46
CA GLU A 31 4.44 2.42 20.34
C GLU A 31 5.97 2.36 20.22
N ALA A 32 6.72 2.37 21.32
CA ALA A 32 8.17 2.17 21.30
C ALA A 32 8.54 0.81 20.71
N ARG A 33 7.84 -0.25 21.12
CA ARG A 33 8.04 -1.61 20.58
C ARG A 33 7.72 -1.67 19.09
N GLN A 34 6.68 -1.00 18.63
CA GLN A 34 6.31 -0.94 17.21
C GLN A 34 7.33 -0.18 16.38
N ILE A 35 7.89 0.91 16.91
CA ILE A 35 8.98 1.65 16.26
C ILE A 35 10.23 0.75 16.14
N LEU A 36 10.62 0.08 17.23
CA LEU A 36 11.76 -0.84 17.20
C LEU A 36 11.53 -2.01 16.24
N ARG A 37 10.32 -2.59 16.23
CA ARG A 37 9.94 -3.61 15.23
C ARG A 37 10.09 -3.07 13.83
N ALA A 38 9.49 -1.94 13.49
CA ALA A 38 9.57 -1.37 12.14
C ALA A 38 11.03 -1.07 11.73
N ALA A 39 11.82 -0.50 12.64
CA ALA A 39 13.22 -0.16 12.38
C ALA A 39 14.13 -1.39 12.21
N LEU A 40 13.84 -2.50 12.92
CA LEU A 40 14.65 -3.72 12.87
C LEU A 40 14.13 -4.75 11.85
N ILE A 41 12.84 -4.68 11.49
CA ILE A 41 12.23 -5.51 10.44
C ILE A 41 12.67 -5.04 9.06
N GLU A 42 13.22 -3.83 8.91
CA GLU A 42 13.79 -3.36 7.65
C GLU A 42 15.32 -3.30 7.66
N SER A 43 15.99 -4.12 6.85
CA SER A 43 15.97 -3.86 5.40
C SER A 43 15.59 -5.07 4.55
N PRO A 44 14.31 -5.27 4.13
CA PRO A 44 14.10 -5.55 2.73
C PRO A 44 14.59 -4.31 1.99
N ALA A 45 15.49 -4.50 1.02
CA ALA A 45 15.98 -3.44 0.15
C ALA A 45 14.84 -2.48 -0.21
N PRO A 46 15.07 -1.14 -0.23
CA PRO A 46 14.04 -0.15 -0.56
C PRO A 46 13.26 -0.70 -1.72
N THR A 47 11.95 -0.93 -1.54
CA THR A 47 11.04 -1.61 -2.47
C THR A 47 11.57 -1.39 -3.87
N ALA A 48 12.30 -2.39 -4.38
CA ALA A 48 13.28 -2.12 -5.43
C ALA A 48 12.59 -1.30 -6.50
N ASP A 49 13.06 -0.05 -6.68
CA ASP A 49 12.46 0.94 -7.59
C ASP A 49 11.91 0.17 -8.79
N LEU A 50 10.60 0.25 -9.03
CA LEU A 50 9.95 -0.62 -10.02
C LEU A 50 10.72 -0.54 -11.34
N ALA A 51 11.19 0.66 -11.69
CA ALA A 51 12.03 0.89 -12.85
C ALA A 51 13.39 0.15 -12.75
N ARG A 52 14.08 0.20 -11.61
CA ARG A 52 15.29 -0.60 -11.33
C ARG A 52 15.05 -2.11 -11.47
N ARG A 53 13.92 -2.64 -10.96
CA ARG A 53 13.59 -4.07 -11.09
C ARG A 53 13.35 -4.47 -12.54
N ILE A 54 12.59 -3.66 -13.27
CA ILE A 54 12.34 -3.85 -14.70
C ILE A 54 13.68 -3.84 -15.44
N ARG A 55 14.50 -2.79 -15.28
CA ARG A 55 15.82 -2.69 -15.91
C ARG A 55 16.71 -3.90 -15.63
N ALA A 56 16.79 -4.37 -14.38
CA ALA A 56 17.60 -5.53 -14.02
C ALA A 56 17.15 -6.82 -14.73
N ARG A 57 15.85 -7.01 -14.93
CA ARG A 57 15.30 -8.19 -15.63
C ARG A 57 15.64 -8.18 -17.12
N PHE A 58 15.64 -7.00 -17.74
CA PHE A 58 15.89 -6.86 -19.18
C PHE A 58 17.36 -6.53 -19.52
N ALA A 59 18.24 -6.35 -18.52
CA ALA A 59 19.64 -5.96 -18.72
C ALA A 59 20.43 -6.92 -19.62
N GLY A 60 20.11 -8.22 -19.61
CA GLY A 60 20.76 -9.22 -20.48
C GLY A 60 20.17 -9.32 -21.89
N LEU A 61 19.05 -8.64 -22.17
CA LEU A 61 18.35 -8.72 -23.46
C LEU A 61 18.73 -7.56 -24.41
N GLY A 62 19.42 -6.52 -23.93
CA GLY A 62 19.77 -5.35 -24.73
C GLY A 62 18.52 -4.55 -25.18
N ASP A 63 18.58 -3.96 -26.38
CA ASP A 63 17.45 -3.23 -26.95
C ASP A 63 16.38 -4.20 -27.46
N VAL A 64 15.19 -4.11 -26.88
CA VAL A 64 14.02 -4.90 -27.29
C VAL A 64 13.08 -4.03 -28.11
N ASN A 65 12.95 -4.30 -29.40
CA ASN A 65 11.93 -3.69 -30.25
C ASN A 65 10.66 -4.54 -30.23
N LEU A 66 9.62 -4.08 -29.53
CA LEU A 66 8.31 -4.74 -29.50
C LEU A 66 7.42 -4.13 -30.59
N PRO A 67 6.95 -4.91 -31.58
CA PRO A 67 5.99 -4.42 -32.55
C PRO A 67 4.70 -4.03 -31.81
N LEU A 68 4.16 -2.86 -32.14
CA LEU A 68 2.90 -2.39 -31.58
C LEU A 68 1.73 -3.05 -32.32
N GLU A 69 1.06 -3.99 -31.67
CA GLU A 69 -0.15 -4.61 -32.18
C GLU A 69 -1.32 -3.62 -32.26
N ALA A 70 -2.25 -3.85 -33.19
CA ALA A 70 -3.45 -3.04 -33.33
C ALA A 70 -4.35 -3.17 -32.08
N ARG A 71 -4.99 -2.07 -31.68
CA ARG A 71 -5.86 -2.06 -30.51
C ARG A 71 -7.14 -2.86 -30.77
N GLU A 72 -7.36 -3.87 -29.95
CA GLU A 72 -8.61 -4.63 -29.92
C GLU A 72 -9.72 -3.92 -29.13
N PRO A 73 -11.00 -4.23 -29.41
CA PRO A 73 -12.12 -3.79 -28.58
C PRO A 73 -11.97 -4.24 -27.12
N VAL A 74 -12.57 -3.49 -26.20
CA VAL A 74 -12.53 -3.80 -24.76
C VAL A 74 -13.11 -5.19 -24.52
N ARG A 75 -12.36 -6.06 -23.82
CA ARG A 75 -12.84 -7.38 -23.44
C ARG A 75 -14.05 -7.28 -22.51
N PRO A 76 -15.02 -8.21 -22.61
CA PRO A 76 -16.10 -8.27 -21.63
C PRO A 76 -15.54 -8.46 -20.21
N PRO A 77 -16.22 -7.95 -19.16
CA PRO A 77 -15.81 -8.18 -17.78
C PRO A 77 -15.64 -9.69 -17.49
N PRO A 78 -14.66 -10.09 -16.67
CA PRO A 78 -14.55 -11.48 -16.25
C PRO A 78 -15.80 -11.88 -15.46
N ASP A 79 -16.33 -13.07 -15.72
CA ASP A 79 -17.39 -13.63 -14.89
C ASP A 79 -16.78 -14.16 -13.58
N PHE A 80 -17.08 -13.48 -12.47
CA PHE A 80 -16.65 -13.86 -11.13
C PHE A 80 -17.71 -14.68 -10.37
N GLY A 81 -18.72 -15.22 -11.07
CA GLY A 81 -19.74 -16.11 -10.47
C GLY A 81 -20.77 -15.40 -9.58
N GLY A 82 -20.87 -14.07 -9.67
CA GLY A 82 -21.88 -13.28 -8.97
C GLY A 82 -23.12 -13.11 -9.83
N ALA A 83 -24.28 -13.59 -9.36
CA ALA A 83 -25.57 -13.32 -9.98
C ALA A 83 -25.69 -11.82 -10.29
N ALA A 84 -26.01 -11.49 -11.55
CA ALA A 84 -26.18 -10.12 -12.01
C ALA A 84 -27.00 -9.32 -11.00
N ILE A 85 -26.40 -8.26 -10.43
CA ILE A 85 -27.18 -7.31 -9.64
C ILE A 85 -28.21 -6.73 -10.62
N PRO A 86 -29.52 -6.91 -10.39
CA PRO A 86 -30.52 -6.38 -11.30
C PRO A 86 -30.35 -4.87 -11.35
N THR A 87 -30.12 -4.34 -12.55
CA THR A 87 -30.09 -2.91 -12.83
C THR A 87 -31.52 -2.37 -12.77
N ALA A 88 -32.11 -2.37 -11.59
CA ALA A 88 -33.42 -1.78 -11.34
C ALA A 88 -33.25 -0.48 -10.57
N MET A 89 -32.91 0.60 -11.30
CA MET A 89 -33.32 1.97 -10.98
C MET A 89 -32.86 2.95 -12.06
N ARG A 90 -33.36 2.77 -13.29
CA ARG A 90 -33.51 3.90 -14.20
C ARG A 90 -34.90 4.49 -13.94
N ARG A 91 -34.97 5.50 -13.07
CA ARG A 91 -36.20 6.26 -12.82
C ARG A 91 -36.78 6.71 -14.16
N ALA A 92 -37.98 6.24 -14.50
CA ALA A 92 -38.75 6.78 -15.60
C ALA A 92 -39.08 8.25 -15.32
N LYS A 93 -38.75 9.12 -16.26
CA LYS A 93 -39.13 10.55 -16.24
C LYS A 93 -40.65 10.60 -16.49
N PRO A 94 -41.47 11.23 -15.63
CA PRO A 94 -42.89 11.35 -15.91
C PRO A 94 -43.11 12.30 -17.10
N ALA A 95 -43.87 11.85 -18.09
CA ALA A 95 -44.37 12.68 -19.18
C ALA A 95 -45.36 13.70 -18.59
N GLY A 96 -45.05 14.98 -18.73
CA GLY A 96 -45.93 16.08 -18.37
C GLY A 96 -46.67 16.58 -19.61
N LYS A 97 -48.01 16.57 -19.49
CA LYS A 97 -49.08 17.24 -20.26
C LYS A 97 -49.02 17.22 -21.77
#